data_AF-A0A920IMW1-F1
#
_entry.id   AF-A0A920IMW1-F1
#
_cell.length_a   1.000
_cell.length_b   1.000
_cell.length_c   1.000
_cell.angle_alpha   90.00
_cell.angle_beta   90.00
_cell.angle_gamma   90.00
#
_symmetry.space_group_name_H-M   'P 1'
#
loop_
_entity.id
_entity.type
_entity.pdbx_description
1 polymer ?
#
loop_
_entity_poly.entity_id
_entity_poly.type
_entity_poly.pdbx_seq_one_letter_code
_entity_poly.pdbx_strand_id
1 'polypeptide(L)'
;MMKATEPRTATYQKLTAGTLEDGSLNSLKIELCAGSMMKRPEWGMPDDFFQKDLDGKDIKIGAWTIEGGDHWYSIPHRKYMLYENEKLNNATPVTALRSISNGYMIFTVESFIDEIARKLNKDPLEYRLSMLIITTMLYPMAPLLLKPCCLMEELKQLEKEMKEEH
;
A
#
# COMPACT_ATOMS: atom_id res chain seq x y z
N MET A 1 -23.19 -25.94 9.06
CA MET A 1 -22.22 -24.89 9.43
C MET A 1 -21.25 -24.73 8.28
N MET A 2 -21.16 -23.56 7.65
CA MET A 2 -20.04 -23.28 6.76
C MET A 2 -18.76 -23.41 7.59
N LYS A 3 -17.91 -24.39 7.26
CA LYS A 3 -16.52 -24.42 7.72
C LYS A 3 -15.96 -23.05 7.37
N ALA A 4 -15.44 -22.29 8.33
CA ALA A 4 -15.00 -20.92 8.12
C ALA A 4 -14.10 -20.86 6.88
N THR A 5 -14.68 -20.39 5.77
CA THR A 5 -13.95 -20.16 4.53
C THR A 5 -12.92 -19.11 4.85
N GLU A 6 -11.67 -19.43 4.58
CA GLU A 6 -10.51 -18.68 5.02
C GLU A 6 -10.63 -17.19 4.62
N PRO A 7 -10.91 -16.27 5.58
CA PRO A 7 -11.19 -14.89 5.25
C PRO A 7 -9.89 -14.11 5.00
N ARG A 8 -9.99 -13.02 4.24
CA ARG A 8 -8.90 -12.03 4.16
C ARG A 8 -8.65 -11.45 5.56
N THR A 9 -7.38 -11.14 5.86
CA THR A 9 -6.98 -10.43 7.07
C THR A 9 -7.79 -9.16 7.25
N ALA A 10 -8.46 -9.01 8.40
CA ALA A 10 -8.98 -7.71 8.79
C ALA A 10 -7.79 -6.80 9.15
N THR A 11 -7.77 -5.59 8.63
CA THR A 11 -6.70 -4.63 8.91
C THR A 11 -7.28 -3.32 9.40
N TYR A 12 -6.56 -2.67 10.30
CA TYR A 12 -6.80 -1.30 10.68
C TYR A 12 -5.62 -0.48 10.18
N GLN A 13 -5.90 0.52 9.36
CA GLN A 13 -4.87 1.37 8.76
C GLN A 13 -5.15 2.83 9.13
N LYS A 14 -4.12 3.51 9.62
CA LYS A 14 -4.15 4.95 9.87
C LYS A 14 -3.10 5.62 8.98
N LEU A 15 -3.57 6.48 8.10
CA LEU A 15 -2.71 7.24 7.20
C LEU A 15 -2.64 8.69 7.65
N THR A 16 -1.47 9.29 7.52
CA THR A 16 -1.24 10.71 7.80
C THR A 16 -0.32 11.26 6.73
N ALA A 17 -0.74 12.36 6.12
CA ALA A 17 0.01 13.04 5.07
C ALA A 17 0.36 14.47 5.47
N GLY A 18 1.51 14.95 5.00
CA GLY A 18 1.90 16.34 5.03
C GLY A 18 2.07 16.88 3.62
N THR A 19 1.38 17.98 3.32
CA THR A 19 1.48 18.68 2.04
C THR A 19 2.25 19.98 2.20
N LEU A 20 2.96 20.40 1.15
CA LEU A 20 3.55 21.75 1.09
C LEU A 20 2.48 22.81 0.79
N GLU A 21 2.86 24.07 0.82
CA GLU A 21 1.95 25.21 0.55
C GLU A 21 1.39 25.19 -0.89
N ASP A 22 2.12 24.63 -1.85
CA ASP A 22 1.67 24.40 -3.23
C ASP A 22 0.70 23.20 -3.37
N GLY A 23 0.45 22.49 -2.27
CA GLY A 23 -0.37 21.30 -2.20
C GLY A 23 0.28 20.05 -2.79
N SER A 24 1.60 20.01 -2.97
CA SER A 24 2.35 18.78 -3.29
C SER A 24 2.49 17.89 -2.06
N LEU A 25 2.46 16.56 -2.25
CA LEU A 25 2.58 15.59 -1.16
C LEU A 25 4.05 15.40 -0.78
N ASN A 26 4.43 15.79 0.42
CA ASN A 26 5.83 15.72 0.88
C ASN A 26 6.09 14.55 1.83
N SER A 27 5.13 14.27 2.71
CA SER A 27 5.27 13.18 3.68
C SER A 27 4.04 12.29 3.73
N LEU A 28 4.28 10.98 3.88
CA LEU A 28 3.26 9.97 4.08
C LEU A 28 3.68 9.01 5.17
N LYS A 29 2.83 8.89 6.19
CA LYS A 29 2.95 7.91 7.26
C LYS A 29 1.81 6.92 7.13
N ILE A 30 2.13 5.63 7.06
CA ILE A 30 1.16 4.53 7.06
C ILE A 30 1.37 3.70 8.32
N GLU A 31 0.35 3.63 9.16
CA GLU A 31 0.32 2.79 10.36
C GLU A 31 -0.65 1.64 10.11
N LEU A 32 -0.13 0.42 10.06
CA LEU A 32 -0.89 -0.80 9.78
C LEU A 32 -0.96 -1.67 11.04
N CYS A 33 -2.17 -2.00 11.47
CA CYS A 33 -2.43 -3.06 12.43
C CYS A 33 -3.09 -4.23 11.72
N ALA A 34 -2.41 -5.38 11.69
CA ALA A 34 -2.85 -6.55 10.96
C ALA A 34 -2.47 -7.85 11.66
N GLY A 35 -3.21 -8.91 11.37
CA GLY A 35 -2.81 -10.28 11.65
C GLY A 35 -1.78 -10.77 10.63
N SER A 36 -0.98 -11.76 11.00
CA SER A 36 0.02 -12.34 10.10
C SER A 36 -0.33 -13.77 9.73
N MET A 37 -0.54 -14.00 8.43
CA MET A 37 -0.74 -15.33 7.86
C MET A 37 0.42 -16.29 8.11
N MET A 38 1.65 -15.76 8.23
CA MET A 38 2.87 -16.56 8.41
C MET A 38 2.96 -17.21 9.79
N LYS A 39 2.11 -16.81 10.75
CA LYS A 39 1.99 -17.45 12.06
C LYS A 39 1.11 -18.71 12.07
N ARG A 40 0.57 -19.15 10.93
CA ARG A 40 -0.17 -20.42 10.88
C ARG A 40 0.77 -21.58 11.22
N PRO A 41 0.45 -22.38 12.27
CA PRO A 41 1.27 -23.55 12.61
C PRO A 41 1.40 -24.54 11.45
N GLU A 42 0.36 -24.62 10.60
CA GLU A 42 0.30 -25.51 9.45
C GLU A 42 1.29 -25.17 8.33
N TRP A 43 1.72 -23.91 8.24
CA TRP A 43 2.60 -23.43 7.15
C TRP A 43 4.08 -23.53 7.48
N GLY A 44 4.45 -23.74 8.75
CA GLY A 44 5.83 -24.04 9.17
C GLY A 44 6.89 -23.07 8.63
N MET A 45 6.54 -21.77 8.55
CA MET A 45 7.38 -20.78 7.86
C MET A 45 8.71 -20.55 8.61
N PRO A 46 9.86 -20.51 7.90
CA PRO A 46 11.16 -20.21 8.50
C PRO A 46 11.18 -18.82 9.12
N ASP A 47 11.94 -18.64 10.20
CA ASP A 47 12.05 -17.35 10.90
C ASP A 47 12.57 -16.21 10.00
N ASP A 48 13.30 -16.54 8.94
CA ASP A 48 13.81 -15.59 7.93
C ASP A 48 12.71 -14.89 7.10
N PHE A 49 11.48 -15.42 7.10
CA PHE A 49 10.35 -14.83 6.37
C PHE A 49 9.59 -13.76 7.17
N PHE A 50 9.94 -13.57 8.44
CA PHE A 50 9.39 -12.52 9.28
C PHE A 50 10.19 -11.23 9.13
N GLN A 51 9.49 -10.10 9.19
CA GLN A 51 10.08 -8.77 9.05
C GLN A 51 10.82 -8.38 10.33
N LYS A 52 11.94 -7.68 10.16
CA LYS A 52 12.66 -7.07 11.27
C LYS A 52 12.27 -5.60 11.36
N ASP A 53 12.18 -5.10 12.58
CA ASP A 53 12.02 -3.67 12.81
C ASP A 53 13.26 -2.90 12.32
N LEU A 54 13.14 -1.58 12.19
CA LEU A 54 14.25 -0.67 11.90
C LEU A 54 15.37 -0.79 12.97
N ASP A 55 15.00 -1.12 14.21
CA ASP A 55 15.93 -1.36 15.32
C ASP A 55 16.50 -2.80 15.35
N GLY A 56 16.20 -3.62 14.34
CA GLY A 56 16.63 -5.02 14.27
C GLY A 56 15.91 -5.96 15.24
N LYS A 57 14.85 -5.48 15.91
CA LYS A 57 13.98 -6.32 16.75
C LYS A 57 13.11 -7.20 15.86
N ASP A 58 12.99 -8.48 16.21
CA ASP A 58 12.13 -9.39 15.48
C ASP A 58 10.67 -9.00 15.67
N ILE A 59 10.03 -8.57 14.57
CA ILE A 59 8.59 -8.40 14.51
C ILE A 59 8.06 -9.68 13.90
N LYS A 60 7.21 -10.42 14.62
CA LYS A 60 6.64 -11.68 14.10
C LYS A 60 5.51 -11.44 13.09
N ILE A 61 5.70 -10.48 12.17
CA ILE A 61 4.82 -10.23 11.05
C ILE A 61 5.54 -10.63 9.77
N GLY A 62 4.93 -11.51 8.99
CA GLY A 62 5.43 -11.93 7.68
C GLY A 62 5.52 -10.79 6.67
N ALA A 63 6.53 -10.84 5.80
CA ALA A 63 6.78 -9.86 4.73
C ALA A 63 5.56 -9.62 3.81
N TRP A 64 4.73 -10.63 3.57
CA TRP A 64 3.54 -10.50 2.73
C TRP A 64 2.36 -9.78 3.39
N THR A 65 2.52 -9.29 4.62
CA THR A 65 1.52 -8.44 5.28
C THR A 65 1.66 -6.98 4.86
N ILE A 66 2.80 -6.59 4.27
CA ILE A 66 3.10 -5.19 3.89
C ILE A 66 3.22 -4.97 2.39
N GLU A 67 3.10 -6.02 1.59
CA GLU A 67 3.19 -5.91 0.14
C GLU A 67 2.10 -4.95 -0.37
N GLY A 68 2.50 -4.00 -1.23
CA GLY A 68 1.67 -2.86 -1.64
C GLY A 68 1.86 -1.59 -0.79
N GLY A 69 2.65 -1.65 0.29
CA GLY A 69 3.13 -0.45 0.98
C GLY A 69 4.02 0.40 0.08
N ASP A 70 4.96 -0.23 -0.61
CA ASP A 70 5.72 0.39 -1.70
C ASP A 70 4.85 0.55 -2.95
N HIS A 71 4.23 1.72 -3.05
CA HIS A 71 3.37 2.11 -4.17
C HIS A 71 4.14 2.95 -5.22
N TRP A 72 3.50 3.17 -6.37
CA TRP A 72 4.04 3.89 -7.53
C TRP A 72 4.31 5.40 -7.34
N TYR A 73 3.78 6.03 -6.28
CA TYR A 73 3.96 7.46 -6.05
C TYR A 73 5.33 7.78 -5.45
N SER A 74 6.00 8.77 -6.02
CA SER A 74 7.27 9.31 -5.53
C SER A 74 7.01 10.33 -4.42
N ILE A 75 7.11 9.88 -3.17
CA ILE A 75 6.93 10.73 -1.98
C ILE A 75 8.27 10.83 -1.23
N PRO A 76 8.82 12.03 -0.99
CA PRO A 76 10.13 12.21 -0.38
C PRO A 76 10.28 11.58 1.01
N HIS A 77 9.28 11.76 1.89
CA HIS A 77 9.35 11.28 3.26
C HIS A 77 8.29 10.23 3.54
N ARG A 78 8.67 8.95 3.47
CA ARG A 78 7.78 7.82 3.75
C ARG A 78 8.13 7.16 5.07
N LYS A 79 7.11 6.86 5.87
CA LYS A 79 7.24 6.08 7.11
C LYS A 79 6.16 5.02 7.19
N TYR A 80 6.57 3.77 7.32
CA TYR A 80 5.67 2.65 7.56
C TYR A 80 5.86 2.15 8.99
N MET A 81 4.76 1.96 9.70
CA MET A 81 4.76 1.39 11.05
C MET A 81 3.79 0.22 11.08
N LEU A 82 4.26 -0.86 11.67
CA LEU A 82 3.51 -2.11 11.74
C LEU A 82 3.24 -2.47 13.19
N TYR A 83 1.99 -2.86 13.45
CA TYR A 83 1.52 -3.32 14.74
C TYR A 83 0.87 -4.69 14.57
N GLU A 84 1.37 -5.69 15.28
CA GLU A 84 0.79 -7.02 15.22
C GLU A 84 -0.51 -7.08 16.03
N ASN A 85 -1.55 -7.70 15.46
CA ASN A 85 -2.77 -8.03 16.19
C ASN A 85 -2.88 -9.54 16.46
N GLU A 86 -2.38 -9.97 17.62
CA GLU A 86 -2.46 -11.38 18.05
C GLU A 86 -3.90 -11.85 18.29
N LYS A 87 -4.79 -10.98 18.76
CA LYS A 87 -6.20 -11.32 18.99
C LYS A 87 -6.89 -11.69 17.68
N LEU A 88 -6.58 -10.97 16.60
CA LEU A 88 -7.12 -11.27 15.28
C LEU A 88 -6.60 -12.62 14.75
N ASN A 89 -5.31 -12.91 14.94
CA ASN A 89 -4.71 -14.19 14.55
C ASN A 89 -5.38 -15.38 15.25
N ASN A 90 -5.78 -15.20 16.52
CA ASN A 90 -6.47 -16.23 17.29
C ASN A 90 -7.97 -16.35 16.94
N ALA A 91 -8.62 -15.24 16.60
CA ALA A 91 -10.07 -15.21 16.33
C ALA A 91 -10.42 -15.73 14.93
N THR A 92 -9.60 -15.42 13.93
CA THR A 92 -9.83 -15.82 12.54
C THR A 92 -8.55 -16.35 11.91
N PRO A 93 -8.57 -17.54 11.29
CA PRO A 93 -7.38 -18.09 10.64
C PRO A 93 -7.10 -17.32 9.35
N VAL A 94 -6.22 -16.33 9.45
CA VAL A 94 -5.79 -15.48 8.34
C VAL A 94 -5.22 -16.33 7.19
N THR A 95 -5.57 -16.01 5.94
CA THR A 95 -5.06 -16.70 4.73
C THR A 95 -4.66 -15.73 3.61
N ALA A 96 -3.98 -16.26 2.60
CA ALA A 96 -3.72 -15.57 1.34
C ALA A 96 -4.96 -15.60 0.43
N LEU A 97 -5.75 -14.51 0.45
CA LEU A 97 -6.73 -14.23 -0.61
C LEU A 97 -6.02 -13.48 -1.76
N ARG A 98 -6.54 -13.53 -3.00
CA ARG A 98 -5.95 -12.91 -4.21
C ARG A 98 -5.20 -11.59 -3.93
N SER A 99 -3.91 -11.57 -4.24
CA SER A 99 -2.93 -10.48 -4.00
C SER A 99 -2.61 -10.15 -2.54
N ILE A 100 -2.87 -11.08 -1.61
CA ILE A 100 -2.49 -11.04 -0.18
C ILE A 100 -2.79 -9.69 0.48
N SER A 101 -1.75 -8.89 0.77
CA SER A 101 -1.88 -7.58 1.40
C SER A 101 -2.14 -6.44 0.42
N ASN A 102 -1.72 -6.61 -0.82
CA ASN A 102 -1.74 -5.57 -1.83
C ASN A 102 -3.15 -5.00 -2.03
N GLY A 103 -4.17 -5.85 -1.97
CA GLY A 103 -5.55 -5.40 -2.12
C GLY A 103 -6.04 -4.44 -1.03
N TYR A 104 -5.70 -4.66 0.25
CA TYR A 104 -6.10 -3.71 1.31
C TYR A 104 -5.15 -2.51 1.41
N MET A 105 -3.89 -2.66 1.00
CA MET A 105 -2.92 -1.57 0.97
C MET A 105 -3.26 -0.56 -0.13
N ILE A 106 -3.42 -1.01 -1.37
CA ILE A 106 -3.80 -0.14 -2.50
C ILE A 106 -5.11 0.57 -2.23
N PHE A 107 -6.14 -0.15 -1.78
CA PHE A 107 -7.44 0.46 -1.50
C PHE A 107 -7.31 1.63 -0.53
N THR A 108 -6.53 1.46 0.54
CA THR A 108 -6.37 2.47 1.57
C THR A 108 -5.53 3.66 1.08
N VAL A 109 -4.44 3.40 0.36
CA VAL A 109 -3.59 4.45 -0.21
C VAL A 109 -4.36 5.27 -1.24
N GLU A 110 -5.00 4.63 -2.22
CA GLU A 110 -5.71 5.32 -3.30
C GLU A 110 -6.92 6.10 -2.78
N SER A 111 -7.67 5.55 -1.83
CA SER A 111 -8.78 6.27 -1.18
C SER A 111 -8.27 7.51 -0.43
N PHE A 112 -7.14 7.39 0.25
CA PHE A 112 -6.56 8.51 1.00
C PHE A 112 -6.00 9.60 0.09
N ILE A 113 -5.40 9.25 -1.04
CA ILE A 113 -4.96 10.21 -2.05
C ILE A 113 -6.17 11.00 -2.60
N ASP A 114 -7.30 10.34 -2.86
CA ASP A 114 -8.53 11.02 -3.26
C ASP A 114 -9.06 11.98 -2.18
N GLU A 115 -8.97 11.60 -0.91
CA GLU A 115 -9.33 12.50 0.19
C GLU A 115 -8.44 13.74 0.27
N ILE A 116 -7.13 13.59 0.00
CA ILE A 116 -6.19 14.71 -0.04
C ILE A 116 -6.52 15.61 -1.23
N ALA A 117 -6.68 15.06 -2.43
CA ALA A 117 -7.01 15.82 -3.63
C ALA A 117 -8.29 16.65 -3.42
N ARG A 118 -9.32 16.02 -2.86
CA ARG A 118 -10.59 16.70 -2.53
C ARG A 118 -10.42 17.81 -1.50
N LYS A 119 -9.62 17.61 -0.46
CA LYS A 119 -9.32 18.66 0.55
C LYS A 119 -8.55 19.84 -0.04
N LEU A 120 -7.71 19.59 -1.03
CA LEU A 120 -6.94 20.61 -1.75
C LEU A 120 -7.71 21.23 -2.93
N ASN A 121 -8.95 20.79 -3.19
CA ASN A 121 -9.74 21.15 -4.38
C ASN A 121 -8.97 20.93 -5.70
N LYS A 122 -8.17 19.87 -5.76
CA LYS A 122 -7.47 19.43 -6.98
C LYS A 122 -8.23 18.29 -7.63
N ASP A 123 -8.11 18.18 -8.94
CA ASP A 123 -8.59 17.01 -9.66
C ASP A 123 -7.83 15.75 -9.19
N PRO A 124 -8.54 14.66 -8.82
CA PRO A 124 -7.91 13.47 -8.27
C PRO A 124 -7.03 12.71 -9.27
N LEU A 125 -7.29 12.82 -10.57
CA LEU A 125 -6.46 12.20 -11.60
C LEU A 125 -5.16 12.99 -11.79
N GLU A 126 -5.28 14.31 -11.96
CA GLU A 126 -4.13 15.21 -12.08
C GLU A 126 -3.22 15.13 -10.85
N TYR A 127 -3.82 14.99 -9.67
CA TYR A 127 -3.06 14.83 -8.43
C TYR A 127 -2.22 13.55 -8.44
N ARG A 128 -2.80 12.42 -8.86
CA ARG A 128 -2.06 11.15 -9.00
C ARG A 128 -0.94 11.25 -10.03
N LEU A 129 -1.23 11.83 -11.20
CA LEU A 129 -0.24 12.02 -12.27
C LEU A 129 0.94 12.86 -11.81
N SER A 130 0.70 13.89 -10.97
CA SER A 130 1.76 14.74 -10.41
C SER A 130 2.74 13.99 -9.51
N MET A 131 2.32 12.86 -8.93
CA MET A 131 3.14 12.05 -8.01
C MET A 131 3.76 10.81 -8.67
N LEU A 132 3.27 10.42 -9.85
CA LEU A 132 3.85 9.30 -10.61
C LEU A 132 5.23 9.69 -11.13
N ILE A 133 6.18 8.77 -11.02
CA ILE A 133 7.57 8.98 -11.41
C ILE A 133 7.65 9.39 -12.88
N ILE A 134 7.88 10.68 -13.15
CA ILE A 134 8.52 11.10 -14.40
C ILE A 134 9.99 10.75 -14.23
N THR A 135 10.38 9.63 -14.84
CA THR A 135 11.78 9.25 -15.03
C THR A 135 12.51 10.41 -15.68
N THR A 136 13.29 11.16 -14.90
CA THR A 136 14.44 11.86 -15.49
C THR A 136 15.65 12.04 -14.58
N MET A 137 15.60 11.91 -13.24
CA MET A 137 16.79 12.30 -12.46
C MET A 137 17.19 11.56 -11.17
N LEU A 138 16.45 10.60 -10.59
CA LEU A 138 16.76 10.18 -9.21
C LEU A 138 16.94 8.69 -8.86
N TYR A 139 16.74 7.73 -9.78
CA TYR A 139 16.97 6.31 -9.44
C TYR A 139 17.61 5.52 -10.60
N PRO A 140 18.95 5.39 -10.66
CA PRO A 140 19.63 4.54 -11.64
C PRO A 140 19.62 3.03 -11.31
N MET A 141 18.98 2.58 -10.22
CA MET A 141 19.22 1.22 -9.67
C MET A 141 17.96 0.36 -9.38
N ALA A 142 16.81 0.64 -9.99
CA ALA A 142 15.64 -0.25 -9.87
C ALA A 142 15.34 -0.93 -11.22
N PRO A 143 15.92 -2.12 -11.52
CA PRO A 143 15.46 -2.92 -12.65
C PRO A 143 14.19 -3.69 -12.23
N LEU A 144 13.19 -3.73 -13.12
CA LEU A 144 12.03 -4.65 -13.12
C LEU A 144 10.73 -4.27 -12.39
N LEU A 145 10.42 -3.00 -12.17
CA LEU A 145 9.03 -2.59 -11.90
C LEU A 145 8.51 -1.78 -13.08
N LEU A 146 7.25 -2.05 -13.47
CA LEU A 146 6.58 -1.52 -14.66
C LEU A 146 7.09 -0.14 -15.06
N LYS A 147 7.48 0.00 -16.33
CA LYS A 147 7.86 1.28 -16.92
C LYS A 147 6.81 2.34 -16.53
N PRO A 148 7.15 3.36 -15.73
CA PRO A 148 6.17 4.34 -15.25
C PRO A 148 5.47 5.08 -16.40
N CYS A 149 6.09 5.12 -17.59
CA CYS A 149 5.47 5.67 -18.78
C CYS A 149 4.21 4.91 -19.24
N CYS A 150 4.11 3.60 -19.08
CA CYS A 150 2.93 2.85 -19.51
C CYS A 150 1.69 3.21 -18.65
N LEU A 151 1.86 3.39 -17.34
CA LEU A 151 0.75 3.77 -16.46
C LEU A 151 0.27 5.20 -16.72
N MET A 152 1.20 6.12 -17.01
CA MET A 152 0.89 7.48 -17.43
C MET A 152 0.08 7.49 -18.74
N GLU A 153 0.46 6.66 -19.71
CA GLU A 153 -0.22 6.53 -20.99
C GLU A 153 -1.63 5.95 -20.81
N GLU A 154 -1.78 4.90 -20.00
CA GLU A 154 -3.08 4.30 -19.68
C GLU A 154 -4.03 5.30 -18.98
N LEU A 155 -3.53 6.04 -17.98
CA LEU A 155 -4.33 7.02 -17.26
C LEU A 155 -4.79 8.19 -18.16
N LYS A 156 -3.93 8.67 -19.05
CA LYS A 156 -4.29 9.71 -20.03
C LYS A 156 -5.29 9.20 -21.07
N GLN A 157 -5.15 7.93 -21.49
CA GLN A 157 -6.09 7.31 -22.41
C GLN A 157 -7.48 7.17 -21.77
N LEU A 158 -7.55 6.74 -20.50
CA LEU A 158 -8.80 6.68 -19.75
C LEU A 158 -9.45 8.05 -19.57
N GLU A 159 -8.67 9.10 -19.28
CA GLU A 159 -9.20 10.47 -19.19
C GLU A 159 -9.86 10.91 -20.50
N LYS A 160 -9.22 10.60 -21.63
CA LYS A 160 -9.74 10.90 -22.95
C LYS A 160 -11.05 10.16 -23.21
N GLU A 161 -11.11 8.87 -22.89
CA GLU A 161 -12.32 8.04 -23.03
C GLU A 161 -13.46 8.57 -22.16
N MET A 162 -13.19 8.93 -20.90
CA MET A 162 -14.21 9.50 -20.00
C MET A 162 -14.74 10.87 -20.45
N LYS A 163 -13.92 11.68 -21.12
CA LYS A 163 -14.34 12.98 -21.68
C LYS A 163 -15.10 12.86 -22.99
N GLU A 164 -14.91 11.77 -23.74
CA GLU A 164 -15.62 11.49 -24.99
C GLU A 164 -17.01 10.86 -24.76
N GLU A 165 -17.27 10.30 -23.57
CA GLU A 165 -18.57 9.73 -23.17
C GLU A 165 -19.59 10.76 -22.60
N HIS A 166 -19.27 12.06 -22.61
CA HIS A 166 -20.19 13.16 -22.22
C HIS A 166 -20.38 14.16 -23.36
#